data_AF-A0A7Y5DN60-F1
#
_entry.id   AF-A0A7Y5DN60-F1
#
_cell.length_a   1.000
_cell.length_b   1.000
_cell.length_c   1.000
_cell.angle_alpha   90.00
_cell.angle_beta   90.00
_cell.angle_gamma   90.00
#
_symmetry.space_group_name_H-M   'P 1'
#
loop_
_entity.id
_entity.type
_entity.pdbx_description
1 polymer ?
#
loop_
_entity_poly.entity_id
_entity_poly.type
_entity_poly.pdbx_seq_one_letter_code
_entity_poly.pdbx_strand_id
1 'polypeptide(L)'
;MLASCAALALAVLAPAPALARDSARDKGLAEIEGRLSDPDTQQAMGDALAGMMAALLDMKAAPFTKAMDKMGKSMGGRPMARNIPDDATLGDLAGPDARRAPAKIARQVPQMMGAMGAMTGVMQEMLPQLEEMGKRMGEQMGKSIERAEQRADRDQD
;
A
#
# COMPACT_ATOMS: atom_id res chain seq x y z
N MET A 1 64.11 -21.47 -24.43
CA MET A 1 63.98 -21.15 -23.00
C MET A 1 63.63 -19.66 -22.87
N LEU A 2 62.66 -19.35 -22.00
CA LEU A 2 62.33 -18.04 -21.42
C LEU A 2 61.69 -17.01 -22.38
N ALA A 3 60.63 -16.28 -22.04
CA ALA A 3 59.72 -16.32 -20.91
C ALA A 3 58.45 -15.54 -21.31
N SER A 4 57.30 -16.13 -20.96
CA SER A 4 55.95 -15.56 -21.08
C SER A 4 55.82 -14.33 -20.18
N CYS A 5 55.39 -13.18 -20.71
CA CYS A 5 55.01 -12.01 -19.92
C CYS A 5 53.49 -11.86 -19.92
N ALA A 6 52.90 -12.25 -18.79
CA ALA A 6 51.52 -12.06 -18.45
C ALA A 6 51.17 -10.55 -18.39
N ALA A 7 50.22 -10.12 -19.22
CA ALA A 7 49.50 -8.88 -19.00
C ALA A 7 48.19 -9.21 -18.26
N LEU A 8 48.28 -9.36 -16.93
CA LEU A 8 47.11 -9.32 -16.06
C LEU A 8 46.59 -7.88 -16.07
N ALA A 9 45.53 -7.63 -16.84
CA ALA A 9 44.72 -6.42 -16.68
C ALA A 9 44.00 -6.51 -15.33
N LEU A 10 44.43 -5.67 -14.39
CA LEU A 10 43.74 -5.39 -13.13
C LEU A 10 42.32 -4.92 -13.41
N ALA A 11 41.35 -5.83 -13.28
CA ALA A 11 39.94 -5.49 -13.14
C ALA A 11 39.74 -4.80 -11.78
N VAL A 12 39.79 -3.48 -11.78
CA VAL A 12 39.38 -2.64 -10.65
C VAL A 12 37.95 -3.02 -10.26
N LEU A 13 37.78 -3.41 -9.00
CA LEU A 13 36.49 -3.53 -8.32
C LEU A 13 35.64 -2.29 -8.58
N ALA A 14 34.51 -2.44 -9.26
CA ALA A 14 33.47 -1.42 -9.28
C ALA A 14 32.21 -1.96 -8.58
N PRO A 15 32.01 -1.72 -7.27
CA PRO A 15 30.71 -1.87 -6.63
C PRO A 15 29.86 -0.61 -6.88
N ALA A 16 29.70 -0.19 -8.15
CA ALA A 16 28.96 1.02 -8.50
C ALA A 16 27.43 0.83 -8.69
N PRO A 17 26.88 -0.32 -9.14
CA PRO A 17 25.45 -0.39 -9.45
C PRO A 17 24.53 -0.48 -8.21
N ALA A 18 25.07 -0.84 -7.04
CA ALA A 18 24.31 -0.89 -5.79
C ALA A 18 24.02 0.52 -5.24
N LEU A 19 25.04 1.38 -5.14
CA LEU A 19 24.91 2.73 -4.58
C LEU A 19 23.99 3.65 -5.42
N ALA A 20 23.92 3.43 -6.73
CA ALA A 20 23.01 4.17 -7.62
C ALA A 20 21.54 3.76 -7.44
N ARG A 21 21.28 2.49 -7.09
CA ARG A 21 19.91 2.00 -6.81
C ARG A 21 19.42 2.50 -5.45
N ASP A 22 20.28 2.51 -4.45
CA ASP A 22 19.92 3.02 -3.11
C ASP A 22 19.56 4.50 -3.19
N SER A 23 20.38 5.29 -3.91
CA SER A 23 20.11 6.72 -4.14
C SER A 23 18.81 7.00 -4.91
N ALA A 24 18.44 6.14 -5.87
CA ALA A 24 17.20 6.29 -6.63
C ALA A 24 15.97 5.87 -5.80
N ARG A 25 16.12 4.84 -4.97
CA ARG A 25 15.09 4.35 -4.04
C ARG A 25 14.79 5.36 -2.95
N ASP A 26 15.82 5.93 -2.33
CA ASP A 26 15.70 6.94 -1.28
C ASP A 26 14.99 8.20 -1.78
N LYS A 27 15.29 8.62 -3.02
CA LYS A 27 14.59 9.73 -3.67
C LYS A 27 13.11 9.43 -3.90
N GLY A 28 12.78 8.21 -4.31
CA GLY A 28 11.39 7.79 -4.51
C GLY A 28 10.60 7.74 -3.20
N LEU A 29 11.20 7.27 -2.11
CA LEU A 29 10.58 7.24 -0.79
C LEU A 29 10.38 8.65 -0.21
N ALA A 30 11.39 9.52 -0.34
CA ALA A 30 11.28 10.91 0.07
C ALA A 30 10.24 11.69 -0.75
N GLU A 31 10.08 11.40 -2.04
CA GLU A 31 9.01 11.99 -2.86
C GLU A 31 7.61 11.52 -2.41
N ILE A 32 7.48 10.24 -2.07
CA ILE A 32 6.23 9.67 -1.53
C ILE A 32 5.90 10.28 -0.17
N GLU A 33 6.87 10.36 0.74
CA GLU A 33 6.72 11.02 2.04
C GLU A 33 6.31 12.48 1.85
N GLY A 34 6.98 13.21 0.96
CA GLY A 34 6.70 14.60 0.65
C GLY A 34 5.26 14.80 0.17
N ARG A 35 4.77 13.94 -0.74
CA ARG A 35 3.37 14.00 -1.20
C ARG A 35 2.36 13.59 -0.13
N LEU A 36 2.68 12.57 0.68
CA LEU A 36 1.81 12.13 1.75
C LEU A 36 1.71 13.15 2.88
N SER A 37 2.76 13.96 3.08
CA SER A 37 2.86 15.00 4.11
C SER A 37 2.43 16.38 3.61
N ASP A 38 2.15 16.53 2.31
CA ASP A 38 1.75 17.80 1.70
C ASP A 38 0.34 18.20 2.14
N PRO A 39 0.17 19.31 2.90
CA PRO A 39 -1.12 19.71 3.45
C PRO A 39 -2.19 19.97 2.37
N ASP A 40 -1.78 20.52 1.23
CA ASP A 40 -2.69 20.85 0.14
C ASP A 40 -3.22 19.56 -0.52
N THR A 41 -2.35 18.59 -0.80
CA THR A 41 -2.74 17.27 -1.33
C THR A 41 -3.63 16.50 -0.34
N GLN A 42 -3.26 16.50 0.94
CA GLN A 42 -4.04 15.84 2.00
C GLN A 42 -5.46 16.41 2.10
N GLN A 43 -5.57 17.74 2.10
CA GLN A 43 -6.84 18.43 2.20
C GLN A 43 -7.69 18.19 0.94
N ALA A 44 -7.11 18.30 -0.25
CA ALA A 44 -7.80 18.04 -1.50
C ALA A 44 -8.36 16.60 -1.57
N MET A 45 -7.59 15.62 -1.10
CA MET A 45 -8.04 14.22 -1.02
C MET A 45 -9.18 14.04 0.00
N GLY A 46 -9.07 14.68 1.16
CA GLY A 46 -10.12 14.70 2.18
C GLY A 46 -11.43 15.30 1.66
N ASP A 47 -11.35 16.43 0.97
CA ASP A 47 -12.49 17.12 0.38
C ASP A 47 -13.12 16.30 -0.77
N ALA A 48 -12.30 15.69 -1.62
CA ALA A 48 -12.78 14.82 -2.70
C ALA A 48 -13.56 13.61 -2.15
N LEU A 49 -13.00 12.92 -1.14
CA LEU A 49 -13.66 11.77 -0.50
C LEU A 49 -14.92 12.19 0.26
N ALA A 50 -14.89 13.33 0.94
CA ALA A 50 -16.05 13.89 1.62
C ALA A 50 -17.16 14.24 0.63
N GLY A 51 -16.83 14.88 -0.49
CA GLY A 51 -17.77 15.21 -1.57
C GLY A 51 -18.40 13.96 -2.19
N MET A 52 -17.59 12.93 -2.45
CA MET A 52 -18.08 11.63 -2.94
C MET A 52 -19.07 11.01 -1.95
N MET A 53 -18.74 11.01 -0.66
CA MET A 53 -19.61 10.47 0.37
C MET A 53 -20.91 11.28 0.53
N ALA A 54 -20.83 12.61 0.46
CA ALA A 54 -22.00 13.47 0.50
C ALA A 54 -22.93 13.19 -0.69
N ALA A 55 -22.37 13.07 -1.90
CA ALA A 55 -23.14 12.73 -3.09
C ALA A 55 -23.83 11.36 -2.98
N LEU A 56 -23.16 10.35 -2.40
CA LEU A 56 -23.77 9.05 -2.13
C LEU A 56 -24.93 9.16 -1.13
N LEU A 57 -24.77 9.93 -0.06
CA LEU A 57 -25.81 10.11 0.96
C LEU A 57 -27.02 10.89 0.43
N ASP A 58 -26.85 11.71 -0.60
CA ASP A 58 -27.95 12.45 -1.25
C ASP A 58 -28.68 11.62 -2.32
N MET A 59 -28.18 10.43 -2.67
CA MET A 59 -28.90 9.56 -3.60
C MET A 59 -30.24 9.11 -3.02
N LYS A 60 -31.26 9.05 -3.87
CA LYS A 60 -32.56 8.49 -3.50
C LYS A 60 -32.41 7.03 -3.06
N ALA A 61 -32.99 6.70 -1.92
CA ALA A 61 -32.93 5.36 -1.37
C ALA A 61 -33.96 4.40 -1.96
N ALA A 62 -35.06 4.92 -2.54
CA ALA A 62 -36.12 4.12 -3.13
C ALA A 62 -35.65 3.03 -4.13
N PRO A 63 -34.74 3.29 -5.10
CA PRO A 63 -34.23 2.22 -5.96
C PRO A 63 -33.40 1.17 -5.21
N PHE A 64 -32.65 1.59 -4.18
CA PHE A 64 -31.82 0.69 -3.38
C PHE A 64 -32.64 -0.26 -2.52
N THR A 65 -33.67 0.26 -1.86
CA THR A 65 -34.57 -0.52 -0.99
C THR A 65 -35.40 -1.51 -1.81
N LYS A 66 -35.83 -1.12 -3.02
CA LYS A 66 -36.49 -2.04 -3.98
C LYS A 66 -35.58 -3.19 -4.42
N ALA A 67 -34.29 -2.92 -4.65
CA ALA A 67 -33.31 -3.96 -4.98
C ALA A 67 -33.08 -4.92 -3.81
N MET A 68 -32.93 -4.38 -2.59
CA MET A 68 -32.79 -5.18 -1.37
C MET A 68 -34.02 -6.01 -1.07
N ASP A 69 -35.23 -5.50 -1.29
CA ASP A 69 -36.47 -6.26 -1.11
C ASP A 69 -36.61 -7.39 -2.12
N LYS A 70 -36.17 -7.18 -3.37
CA LYS A 70 -36.16 -8.24 -4.38
C LYS A 70 -35.21 -9.38 -3.98
N MET A 71 -34.05 -9.03 -3.43
CA MET A 71 -33.09 -10.00 -2.90
C MET A 71 -33.62 -10.69 -1.63
N GLY A 72 -34.14 -9.93 -0.66
CA GLY A 72 -34.70 -10.44 0.58
C GLY A 72 -35.86 -11.42 0.34
N LYS A 73 -36.75 -11.13 -0.62
CA LYS A 73 -37.82 -12.05 -1.03
C LYS A 73 -37.29 -13.40 -1.53
N SER A 74 -36.16 -13.41 -2.24
CA SER A 74 -35.54 -14.66 -2.70
C SER A 74 -34.93 -15.49 -1.56
N MET A 75 -34.66 -14.86 -0.41
CA MET A 75 -34.09 -15.50 0.78
C MET A 75 -35.10 -15.64 1.94
N GLY A 76 -36.40 -15.36 1.71
CA GLY A 76 -37.43 -15.42 2.76
C GLY A 76 -37.39 -14.27 3.78
N GLY A 77 -36.65 -13.21 3.52
CA GLY A 77 -36.56 -12.01 4.35
C GLY A 77 -37.78 -11.09 4.27
N ARG A 78 -37.99 -10.26 5.31
CA ARG A 78 -39.03 -9.23 5.34
C ARG A 78 -38.65 -8.01 4.48
N PRO A 79 -39.62 -7.39 3.78
CA PRO A 79 -39.37 -6.20 2.98
C PRO A 79 -39.05 -4.97 3.85
N MET A 80 -37.98 -4.27 3.51
CA MET A 80 -37.57 -2.99 4.10
C MET A 80 -38.35 -1.80 3.54
N ALA A 81 -38.88 -1.87 2.31
CA ALA A 81 -39.45 -0.70 1.64
C ALA A 81 -40.84 -0.27 2.15
N ARG A 82 -41.46 -1.00 3.09
CA ARG A 82 -42.89 -0.81 3.42
C ARG A 82 -43.25 0.58 3.98
N ASN A 83 -42.28 1.31 4.54
CA ASN A 83 -42.50 2.60 5.21
C ASN A 83 -41.46 3.69 4.87
N ILE A 84 -40.78 3.60 3.72
CA ILE A 84 -39.74 4.57 3.34
C ILE A 84 -40.37 5.60 2.37
N PRO A 85 -40.26 6.92 2.65
CA PRO A 85 -40.70 7.96 1.71
C PRO A 85 -40.01 7.85 0.34
N ASP A 86 -40.72 8.15 -0.75
CA ASP A 86 -40.20 8.03 -2.11
C ASP A 86 -39.06 9.02 -2.42
N ASP A 87 -38.97 10.10 -1.65
CA ASP A 87 -37.94 11.14 -1.71
C ASP A 87 -36.83 10.97 -0.66
N ALA A 88 -36.92 9.96 0.22
CA ALA A 88 -35.90 9.70 1.22
C ALA A 88 -34.54 9.39 0.57
N THR A 89 -33.48 9.96 1.14
CA THR A 89 -32.11 9.72 0.68
C THR A 89 -31.44 8.58 1.46
N LEU A 90 -30.30 8.10 0.98
CA LEU A 90 -29.49 7.12 1.72
C LEU A 90 -29.03 7.69 3.07
N GLY A 91 -28.79 9.00 3.16
CA GLY A 91 -28.48 9.70 4.41
C GLY A 91 -29.64 9.72 5.40
N ASP A 92 -30.90 9.76 4.94
CA ASP A 92 -32.07 9.65 5.83
C ASP A 92 -32.16 8.28 6.48
N LEU A 93 -31.88 7.23 5.71
CA LEU A 93 -31.93 5.84 6.17
C LEU A 93 -30.75 5.46 7.06
N ALA A 94 -29.55 5.92 6.72
CA ALA A 94 -28.34 5.64 7.48
C ALA A 94 -28.27 6.44 8.80
N GLY A 95 -29.12 7.47 8.95
CA GLY A 95 -29.30 8.21 10.18
C GLY A 95 -28.33 9.38 10.39
N PRO A 96 -28.44 10.06 11.54
CA PRO A 96 -27.75 11.34 11.78
C PRO A 96 -26.22 11.20 11.82
N ASP A 97 -25.69 10.04 12.18
CA ASP A 97 -24.24 9.83 12.17
C ASP A 97 -23.66 9.70 10.76
N ALA A 98 -24.40 9.09 9.83
CA ALA A 98 -24.01 9.03 8.43
C ALA A 98 -23.95 10.42 7.80
N ARG A 99 -24.89 11.31 8.15
CA ARG A 99 -24.88 12.72 7.70
C ARG A 99 -23.64 13.50 8.15
N ARG A 100 -22.99 13.08 9.25
CA ARG A 100 -21.74 13.68 9.73
C ARG A 100 -20.49 13.06 9.09
N ALA A 101 -20.63 11.96 8.36
CA ALA A 101 -19.50 11.22 7.80
C ALA A 101 -18.63 12.06 6.85
N PRO A 102 -19.19 12.86 5.90
CA PRO A 102 -18.36 13.71 5.03
C PRO A 102 -17.46 14.66 5.82
N ALA A 103 -18.00 15.34 6.83
CA ALA A 103 -17.24 16.25 7.68
C ALA A 103 -16.22 15.53 8.58
N LYS A 104 -16.44 14.25 8.92
CA LYS A 104 -15.45 13.44 9.62
C LYS A 104 -14.31 13.04 8.67
N ILE A 105 -14.64 12.60 7.44
CA ILE A 105 -13.68 12.22 6.40
C ILE A 105 -12.75 13.39 6.07
N ALA A 106 -13.30 14.57 5.79
CA ALA A 106 -12.51 15.77 5.48
C ALA A 106 -11.49 16.13 6.57
N ARG A 107 -11.80 15.82 7.85
CA ARG A 107 -10.90 16.07 8.99
C ARG A 107 -9.92 14.94 9.26
N GLN A 108 -10.33 13.69 9.07
CA GLN A 108 -9.57 12.51 9.46
C GLN A 108 -8.59 12.05 8.37
N VAL A 109 -8.93 12.22 7.10
CA VAL A 109 -8.06 11.80 5.98
C VAL A 109 -6.71 12.52 6.01
N PRO A 110 -6.63 13.86 6.19
CA PRO A 110 -5.34 14.54 6.30
C PRO A 110 -4.49 14.02 7.47
N GLN A 111 -5.11 13.80 8.63
CA GLN A 111 -4.41 13.29 9.82
C GLN A 111 -3.83 11.89 9.58
N MET A 112 -4.60 11.01 8.93
CA MET A 112 -4.16 9.66 8.60
C MET A 112 -3.01 9.67 7.58
N MET A 113 -3.08 10.54 6.57
CA MET A 113 -2.02 10.71 5.57
C MET A 113 -0.73 11.27 6.20
N GLY A 114 -0.85 12.27 7.07
CA GLY A 114 0.30 12.79 7.82
C GLY A 114 0.95 11.73 8.71
N ALA A 115 0.15 10.91 9.39
CA ALA A 115 0.66 9.78 10.16
C ALA A 115 1.37 8.73 9.28
N MET A 116 0.82 8.44 8.10
CA MET A 116 1.44 7.53 7.13
C MET A 116 2.75 8.09 6.55
N GLY A 117 2.81 9.40 6.30
CA GLY A 117 4.04 10.09 5.90
C GLY A 117 5.12 9.94 6.97
N ALA A 118 4.81 10.26 8.23
CA ALA A 118 5.75 10.10 9.35
C ALA A 118 6.21 8.64 9.54
N MET A 119 5.31 7.66 9.40
CA MET A 119 5.67 6.24 9.44
C MET A 119 6.60 5.85 8.29
N THR A 120 6.43 6.43 7.10
CA THR A 120 7.30 6.19 5.94
C THR A 120 8.71 6.73 6.20
N GLY A 121 8.83 7.91 6.81
CA GLY A 121 10.12 8.46 7.25
C GLY A 121 10.85 7.53 8.23
N VAL A 122 10.14 7.04 9.25
CA VAL A 122 10.71 6.06 10.22
C VAL A 122 11.08 4.74 9.53
N MET A 123 10.29 4.28 8.57
CA MET A 123 10.61 3.05 7.83
C MET A 123 11.87 3.23 6.97
N GLN A 124 12.07 4.42 6.40
CA GLN A 124 13.28 4.76 5.65
C GLN A 124 14.54 4.71 6.53
N GLU A 125 14.46 5.16 7.78
CA GLU A 125 15.56 5.05 8.76
C GLU A 125 15.92 3.59 9.08
N MET A 126 14.96 2.67 9.01
CA MET A 126 15.16 1.26 9.29
C MET A 126 15.59 0.44 8.07
N LEU A 127 15.42 0.95 6.83
CA LEU A 127 15.73 0.23 5.60
C LEU A 127 17.16 -0.35 5.54
N PRO A 128 18.23 0.38 5.92
CA PRO A 128 19.59 -0.15 5.85
C PRO A 128 19.78 -1.42 6.69
N GLN A 129 19.16 -1.47 7.88
CA GLN A 129 19.23 -2.62 8.79
C GLN A 129 18.47 -3.82 8.20
N LEU A 130 17.32 -3.56 7.57
CA LEU A 130 16.51 -4.58 6.91
C LEU A 130 17.24 -5.18 5.70
N GLU A 131 17.91 -4.35 4.91
CA GLU A 131 18.70 -4.81 3.77
C GLU A 131 19.90 -5.65 4.20
N GLU A 132 20.61 -5.24 5.26
CA GLU A 132 21.73 -5.99 5.80
C GLU A 132 21.27 -7.37 6.33
N MET A 133 20.13 -7.41 7.01
CA MET A 133 19.50 -8.66 7.44
C MET A 133 19.14 -9.54 6.23
N GLY A 134 18.56 -8.96 5.18
CA GLY A 134 18.23 -9.67 3.94
C GLY A 134 19.45 -10.26 3.25
N LYS A 135 20.55 -9.50 3.16
CA LYS A 135 21.84 -9.99 2.60
C LYS A 135 22.36 -11.19 3.38
N ARG A 136 22.40 -11.11 4.72
CA ARG A 136 22.84 -12.22 5.59
C ARG A 136 22.01 -13.49 5.39
N MET A 137 20.68 -13.33 5.28
CA MET A 137 19.77 -14.46 5.05
C MET A 137 19.99 -15.08 3.67
N GLY A 138 20.15 -14.24 2.63
CA GLY A 138 20.46 -14.69 1.27
C GLY A 138 21.76 -15.47 1.18
N GLU A 139 22.81 -14.99 1.85
CA GLU A 139 24.10 -15.70 1.92
C GLU A 139 24.01 -17.04 2.64
N GLN A 140 23.26 -17.12 3.74
CA GLN A 140 23.03 -18.40 4.45
C GLN A 140 22.26 -19.38 3.58
N MET A 141 21.23 -18.92 2.88
CA MET A 141 20.42 -19.75 1.99
C MET A 141 21.26 -20.28 0.83
N GLY A 142 22.06 -19.42 0.18
CA GLY A 142 22.99 -19.84 -0.88
C GLY A 142 23.95 -20.94 -0.42
N LYS A 143 24.57 -20.76 0.75
CA LYS A 143 25.46 -21.78 1.35
C LYS A 143 24.74 -23.08 1.67
N SER A 144 23.45 -23.04 2.03
CA SER A 144 22.67 -24.24 2.33
C SER A 144 22.31 -25.04 1.07
N ILE A 145 21.99 -24.35 -0.03
CA ILE A 145 21.69 -24.95 -1.34
C ILE A 145 22.95 -25.62 -1.89
N GLU A 146 24.08 -24.91 -1.87
CA GLU A 146 25.38 -25.41 -2.36
C GLU A 146 25.82 -26.68 -1.60
N ARG A 147 25.59 -26.74 -0.29
CA ARG A 147 25.86 -27.95 0.52
C ARG A 147 24.93 -29.11 0.20
N ALA A 148 23.69 -28.85 -0.22
CA ALA A 148 22.74 -29.89 -0.62
C ALA A 148 23.14 -30.50 -1.97
N GLU A 149 23.58 -29.65 -2.92
CA GLU A 149 24.12 -30.09 -4.22
C GLU A 149 25.39 -30.93 -4.04
N GLN A 150 26.35 -30.49 -3.22
CA GLN A 150 27.59 -31.24 -2.93
C GLN A 150 27.39 -32.57 -2.17
N ARG A 151 26.20 -32.79 -1.59
CA ARG A 151 25.83 -34.09 -0.99
C ARG A 151 25.21 -35.00 -2.04
N ALA A 152 24.35 -34.46 -2.91
CA ALA A 152 23.74 -35.21 -4.00
C ALA A 152 24.77 -35.77 -4.99
N ASP A 153 25.83 -35.01 -5.30
CA ASP A 153 26.92 -35.47 -6.17
C ASP A 153 27.80 -36.54 -5.52
N ARG A 154 27.92 -36.56 -4.18
CA ARG A 154 28.75 -37.54 -3.45
C ARG A 154 28.10 -38.90 -3.26
N ASP A 155 26.78 -38.99 -3.37
CA ASP A 155 26.03 -40.24 -3.23
C ASP A 155 25.86 -40.98 -4.57
N GLN A 156 26.43 -40.46 -5.67
CA GLN A 156 26.40 -41.05 -7.02
C GLN A 156 27.71 -41.75 -7.45
N ASP A 157 28.77 -41.67 -6.63
CA ASP A 157 30.06 -42.36 -6.81
C ASP A 157 30.20 -43.57 -5.85
#